data_AF-A0A1I3IHF6-F1
#
_entry.id   AF-A0A1I3IHF6-F1
#
_cell.length_a   1.000
_cell.length_b   1.000
_cell.length_c   1.000
_cell.angle_alpha   90.00
_cell.angle_beta   90.00
_cell.angle_gamma   90.00
#
_symmetry.space_group_name_H-M   'P 1'
#
loop_
_entity.id
_entity.type
_entity.pdbx_description
1 polymer ?
#
loop_
_entity_poly.entity_id
_entity_poly.type
_entity_poly.pdbx_seq_one_letter_code
_entity_poly.pdbx_strand_id
1 'polypeptide(L)'
;NSNVTSLSTGLSSTNSNVTSLSTGLSSTNSNVTSLSTGLSSTNSNVTSLSTSTSTGLSSTNSNVTSLSTGLSSTNSNVTSLSTSVSSLQGSGVANYFKADGAKDGSDDAKVAAGTRSVAIGANANATGLNSVALGAGSTDGGFNSVVSVGSVGGERRIINVAAGTQNTDAVNVSQLNSLSTSTAAGLNSLSTGLASTNSNVSSLSTSTSSGLSTANSGINSLSTGLSTGVSNVGSLSTGLSTTNGNVTSLSTSTSTGISSLSTGISSLSTGLSQVVSLSTGLNSVANGATSLSTSLKSLVDASKSATDSGATLGGTTIGGANSNGTVQTRGTAGTAVNNVVAATCGTVNGVDATGSGLCAQATKDGATAIGSNAQATDTNTTAVGFRALASQAGSVAIGYNARATGDPTVAIGNNALASGNDAVAMGAGAQATANRSVALGAYSVADQDNTVSVGSAGNERRITNVAPGINPTDAVNVSQLNNVQNQISDVKRVAYSGIAMGMALSGAVMPPLEAGEKGVGVGIGSYQGYGALALQFKAISKTGNSAWGAGVSTTGKNAGFSVGYGFKWK
;
A
#
# COMPACT_ATOMS: atom_id res chain seq x y z
N ASN A 1 29.39 -198.58 -9.25
CA ASN A 1 30.28 -197.46 -8.92
C ASN A 1 29.98 -196.18 -9.71
N SER A 2 29.47 -196.26 -10.95
CA SER A 2 29.38 -195.08 -11.85
C SER A 2 28.31 -194.03 -11.50
N ASN A 3 27.17 -194.41 -10.90
CA ASN A 3 26.04 -193.49 -10.66
C ASN A 3 26.26 -192.47 -9.51
N VAL A 4 27.30 -192.65 -8.68
CA VAL A 4 27.56 -191.76 -7.53
C VAL A 4 28.40 -190.55 -7.96
N THR A 5 29.34 -190.73 -8.88
CA THR A 5 30.20 -189.65 -9.39
C THR A 5 29.41 -188.63 -10.22
N SER A 6 28.39 -189.08 -10.96
CA SER A 6 27.47 -188.17 -11.67
C SER A 6 26.64 -187.31 -10.70
N LEU A 7 26.29 -187.85 -9.54
CA LEU A 7 25.53 -187.14 -8.52
C LEU A 7 26.37 -186.05 -7.83
N SER A 8 27.67 -186.31 -7.57
CA SER A 8 28.55 -185.28 -7.00
C SER A 8 28.85 -184.13 -7.98
N THR A 9 28.98 -184.41 -9.28
CA THR A 9 29.08 -183.36 -10.31
C THR A 9 27.78 -182.56 -10.48
N GLY A 10 26.62 -183.21 -10.32
CA GLY A 10 25.33 -182.51 -10.25
C GLY A 10 25.23 -181.59 -9.03
N LEU A 11 25.66 -182.06 -7.86
CA LEU A 11 25.59 -181.30 -6.62
C LEU A 11 26.57 -180.11 -6.59
N SER A 12 27.78 -180.26 -7.13
CA SER A 12 28.74 -179.15 -7.20
C SER A 12 28.29 -178.05 -8.16
N SER A 13 27.74 -178.41 -9.33
CA SER A 13 27.14 -177.43 -10.25
C SER A 13 25.96 -176.68 -9.61
N THR A 14 25.14 -177.38 -8.82
CA THR A 14 24.07 -176.78 -8.03
C THR A 14 24.62 -175.77 -7.02
N ASN A 15 25.68 -176.10 -6.27
CA ASN A 15 26.27 -175.16 -5.31
C ASN A 15 26.90 -173.93 -5.97
N SER A 16 27.57 -174.10 -7.12
CA SER A 16 28.08 -172.98 -7.92
C SER A 16 26.96 -172.09 -8.45
N ASN A 17 25.84 -172.69 -8.90
CA ASN A 17 24.64 -171.96 -9.32
C ASN A 17 23.97 -171.21 -8.15
N VAL A 18 23.94 -171.79 -6.95
CA VAL A 18 23.43 -171.10 -5.74
C VAL A 18 24.36 -169.95 -5.33
N THR A 19 25.68 -170.08 -5.51
CA THR A 19 26.66 -169.03 -5.19
C THR A 19 26.66 -167.89 -6.22
N SER A 20 26.47 -168.19 -7.51
CA SER A 20 26.28 -167.17 -8.54
C SER A 20 24.90 -166.49 -8.42
N LEU A 21 23.86 -167.23 -8.00
CA LEU A 21 22.56 -166.64 -7.67
C LEU A 21 22.63 -165.73 -6.44
N SER A 22 23.40 -166.07 -5.40
CA SER A 22 23.54 -165.22 -4.20
C SER A 22 24.36 -163.95 -4.46
N THR A 23 25.39 -164.01 -5.32
CA THR A 23 26.14 -162.81 -5.78
C THR A 23 25.34 -161.96 -6.77
N GLY A 24 24.53 -162.59 -7.63
CA GLY A 24 23.52 -161.91 -8.44
C GLY A 24 22.47 -161.19 -7.59
N LEU A 25 22.00 -161.83 -6.52
CA LEU A 25 21.03 -161.25 -5.59
C LEU A 25 21.64 -160.13 -4.73
N SER A 26 22.90 -160.24 -4.30
CA SER A 26 23.56 -159.18 -3.53
C SER A 26 23.90 -157.95 -4.36
N SER A 27 24.30 -158.12 -5.62
CA SER A 27 24.45 -157.01 -6.58
C SER A 27 23.10 -156.35 -6.88
N THR A 28 22.03 -157.13 -7.03
CA THR A 28 20.65 -156.63 -7.16
C THR A 28 20.24 -155.81 -5.93
N ASN A 29 20.49 -156.31 -4.71
CA ASN A 29 20.19 -155.58 -3.48
C ASN A 29 21.00 -154.28 -3.33
N SER A 30 22.27 -154.29 -3.75
CA SER A 30 23.12 -153.10 -3.78
C SER A 30 22.62 -152.06 -4.79
N ASN A 31 22.17 -152.51 -5.97
CA ASN A 31 21.53 -151.66 -6.98
C ASN A 31 20.19 -151.08 -6.51
N VAL A 32 19.38 -151.86 -5.78
CA VAL A 32 18.14 -151.37 -5.16
C VAL A 32 18.44 -150.35 -4.05
N THR A 33 19.52 -150.54 -3.30
CA THR A 33 19.94 -149.61 -2.22
C THR A 33 20.55 -148.31 -2.78
N SER A 34 21.31 -148.37 -3.87
CA SER A 34 21.81 -147.18 -4.56
C SER A 34 20.69 -146.44 -5.31
N LEU A 35 19.71 -147.18 -5.84
CA LEU A 35 18.50 -146.58 -6.41
C LEU A 35 17.61 -145.93 -5.33
N SER A 36 17.48 -146.52 -4.14
CA SER A 36 16.69 -145.93 -3.04
C SER A 36 17.36 -144.70 -2.42
N THR A 37 18.69 -144.69 -2.28
CA THR A 37 19.44 -143.49 -1.86
C THR A 37 19.46 -142.41 -2.93
N GLY A 38 19.57 -142.76 -4.22
CA GLY A 38 19.41 -141.84 -5.35
C GLY A 38 18.00 -141.24 -5.44
N LEU A 39 16.95 -142.05 -5.22
CA LEU A 39 15.56 -141.61 -5.17
C LEU A 39 15.30 -140.74 -3.93
N SER A 40 15.86 -141.07 -2.77
CA SER A 40 15.78 -140.27 -1.55
C SER A 40 16.48 -138.91 -1.70
N SER A 41 17.65 -138.88 -2.36
CA SER A 41 18.36 -137.64 -2.71
C SER A 41 17.54 -136.81 -3.72
N THR A 42 16.92 -137.46 -4.70
CA THR A 42 16.02 -136.81 -5.66
C THR A 42 14.81 -136.21 -4.97
N ASN A 43 14.15 -136.96 -4.06
CA ASN A 43 13.04 -136.48 -3.26
C ASN A 43 13.45 -135.33 -2.33
N SER A 44 14.64 -135.39 -1.73
CA SER A 44 15.20 -134.32 -0.89
C SER A 44 15.50 -133.06 -1.70
N ASN A 45 16.02 -133.21 -2.92
CA ASN A 45 16.24 -132.10 -3.86
C ASN A 45 14.91 -131.49 -4.33
N VAL A 46 13.91 -132.30 -4.67
CA VAL A 46 12.56 -131.84 -5.04
C VAL A 46 11.87 -131.14 -3.86
N THR A 47 12.02 -131.65 -2.64
CA THR A 47 11.50 -131.03 -1.41
C THR A 47 12.20 -129.71 -1.13
N SER A 48 13.54 -129.67 -1.25
CA SER A 48 14.34 -128.45 -1.06
C SER A 48 14.05 -127.40 -2.12
N LEU A 49 13.86 -127.81 -3.38
CA LEU A 49 13.46 -126.94 -4.48
C LEU A 49 12.05 -126.41 -4.27
N SER A 50 11.08 -127.25 -3.88
CA SER A 50 9.70 -126.85 -3.56
C SER A 50 9.64 -125.90 -2.36
N THR A 51 10.49 -126.12 -1.35
CA THR A 51 10.62 -125.22 -0.19
C THR A 51 11.26 -123.89 -0.60
N SER A 52 12.29 -123.92 -1.45
CA SER A 52 12.98 -122.71 -1.93
C SER A 52 12.11 -121.89 -2.89
N THR A 53 11.32 -122.53 -3.76
CA THR A 53 10.39 -121.83 -4.66
C THR A 53 9.19 -121.29 -3.90
N SER A 54 8.63 -122.03 -2.92
CA SER A 54 7.53 -121.51 -2.08
C SER A 54 7.96 -120.35 -1.19
N THR A 55 9.14 -120.41 -0.56
CA THR A 55 9.69 -119.30 0.24
C THR A 55 10.09 -118.09 -0.62
N GLY A 56 10.70 -118.32 -1.79
CA GLY A 56 11.01 -117.25 -2.76
C GLY A 56 9.76 -116.58 -3.33
N LEU A 57 8.73 -117.36 -3.69
CA LEU A 57 7.46 -116.84 -4.17
C LEU A 57 6.69 -116.11 -3.06
N SER A 58 6.68 -116.64 -1.84
CA SER A 58 6.07 -115.99 -0.66
C SER A 58 6.75 -114.66 -0.33
N SER A 59 8.08 -114.60 -0.38
CA SER A 59 8.85 -113.36 -0.18
C SER A 59 8.56 -112.33 -1.28
N THR A 60 8.49 -112.78 -2.53
CA THR A 60 8.13 -111.92 -3.68
C THR A 60 6.71 -111.38 -3.53
N ASN A 61 5.74 -112.22 -3.17
CA ASN A 61 4.36 -111.83 -2.91
C ASN A 61 4.24 -110.83 -1.75
N SER A 62 5.03 -111.03 -0.68
CA SER A 62 5.08 -110.12 0.48
C SER A 62 5.67 -108.75 0.10
N ASN A 63 6.71 -108.72 -0.73
CA ASN A 63 7.28 -107.48 -1.26
C ASN A 63 6.32 -106.74 -2.18
N VAL A 64 5.63 -107.45 -3.09
CA VAL A 64 4.59 -106.87 -3.96
C VAL A 64 3.42 -106.32 -3.14
N THR A 65 2.99 -107.02 -2.08
CA THR A 65 1.95 -106.56 -1.15
C THR A 65 2.39 -105.31 -0.37
N SER A 66 3.65 -105.27 0.08
CA SER A 66 4.23 -104.11 0.79
C SER A 66 4.35 -102.90 -0.15
N LEU A 67 4.73 -103.12 -1.40
CA LEU A 67 4.80 -102.07 -2.42
C LEU A 67 3.40 -101.57 -2.81
N SER A 68 2.39 -102.44 -2.91
CA SER A 68 1.02 -102.04 -3.23
C SER A 68 0.36 -101.25 -2.10
N THR A 69 0.60 -101.63 -0.84
CA THR A 69 0.12 -100.86 0.33
C THR A 69 0.84 -99.52 0.48
N GLY A 70 2.15 -99.46 0.23
CA GLY A 70 2.92 -98.21 0.19
C GLY A 70 2.48 -97.27 -0.94
N LEU A 71 2.25 -97.81 -2.15
CA LEU A 71 1.74 -97.05 -3.29
C LEU A 71 0.30 -96.58 -3.08
N SER A 72 -0.57 -97.41 -2.49
CA SER A 72 -1.93 -97.04 -2.11
C SER A 72 -1.95 -95.93 -1.06
N SER A 73 -1.04 -95.97 -0.07
CA SER A 73 -0.87 -94.91 0.92
C SER A 73 -0.39 -93.61 0.28
N THR A 74 0.57 -93.69 -0.65
CA THR A 74 1.04 -92.54 -1.43
C THR A 74 -0.09 -91.96 -2.29
N ASN A 75 -0.85 -92.80 -2.99
CA ASN A 75 -2.00 -92.39 -3.78
C ASN A 75 -3.09 -91.75 -2.91
N SER A 76 -3.34 -92.27 -1.71
CA SER A 76 -4.30 -91.71 -0.75
C SER A 76 -3.85 -90.35 -0.21
N ASN A 77 -2.55 -90.19 0.06
CA ASN A 77 -1.96 -88.91 0.46
C ASN A 77 -1.99 -87.87 -0.68
N VAL A 78 -1.66 -88.26 -1.91
CA VAL A 78 -1.75 -87.41 -3.10
C VAL A 78 -3.21 -87.05 -3.40
N THR A 79 -4.15 -87.99 -3.24
CA THR A 79 -5.58 -87.73 -3.39
C THR A 79 -6.07 -86.75 -2.31
N SER A 80 -5.68 -86.95 -1.04
CA SER A 80 -6.04 -86.07 0.08
C SER A 80 -5.44 -84.67 -0.05
N LEU A 81 -4.20 -84.58 -0.56
CA LEU A 81 -3.55 -83.32 -0.90
C LEU A 81 -4.28 -82.64 -2.07
N SER A 82 -4.67 -83.42 -3.10
CA SER A 82 -5.44 -82.92 -4.24
C SER A 82 -6.84 -82.41 -3.83
N THR A 83 -7.58 -83.11 -2.97
CA THR A 83 -8.85 -82.59 -2.42
C THR A 83 -8.64 -81.41 -1.47
N SER A 84 -7.53 -81.36 -0.73
CA SER A 84 -7.18 -80.18 0.08
C SER A 84 -6.89 -78.96 -0.81
N VAL A 85 -6.06 -79.10 -1.83
CA VAL A 85 -5.78 -78.04 -2.81
C VAL A 85 -7.04 -77.65 -3.60
N SER A 86 -7.86 -78.62 -4.01
CA SER A 86 -9.11 -78.38 -4.73
C SER A 86 -10.17 -77.71 -3.87
N SER A 87 -10.23 -78.01 -2.56
CA SER A 87 -11.12 -77.32 -1.62
C SER A 87 -10.61 -75.92 -1.30
N LEU A 88 -9.30 -75.69 -1.18
CA LEU A 88 -8.72 -74.34 -1.13
C LEU A 88 -9.09 -73.50 -2.37
N GLN A 89 -9.10 -74.11 -3.56
CA GLN A 89 -9.48 -73.44 -4.80
C GLN A 89 -11.01 -73.22 -4.92
N GLY A 90 -11.81 -74.24 -4.59
CA GLY A 90 -13.26 -74.29 -4.81
C GLY A 90 -14.13 -73.73 -3.68
N SER A 91 -13.63 -73.65 -2.44
CA SER A 91 -14.40 -73.16 -1.27
C SER A 91 -14.64 -71.65 -1.28
N GLY A 92 -14.18 -70.92 -2.30
CA GLY A 92 -14.39 -69.47 -2.42
C GLY A 92 -13.72 -68.61 -1.34
N VAL A 93 -12.89 -69.19 -0.47
CA VAL A 93 -12.23 -68.47 0.63
C VAL A 93 -11.20 -67.49 0.05
N ALA A 94 -11.57 -66.21 -0.01
CA ALA A 94 -10.77 -65.16 -0.66
C ALA A 94 -9.61 -64.63 0.21
N ASN A 95 -9.45 -65.12 1.44
CA ASN A 95 -8.91 -64.33 2.55
C ASN A 95 -7.48 -64.63 3.00
N TYR A 96 -6.61 -65.23 2.18
CA TYR A 96 -5.17 -65.12 2.44
C TYR A 96 -4.36 -64.60 1.25
N PHE A 97 -4.26 -65.32 0.12
CA PHE A 97 -3.63 -64.75 -1.09
C PHE A 97 -4.30 -65.25 -2.38
N LYS A 98 -5.00 -64.35 -3.08
CA LYS A 98 -5.38 -64.53 -4.49
C LYS A 98 -4.25 -63.92 -5.34
N ALA A 99 -3.41 -64.78 -5.91
CA ALA A 99 -2.59 -64.43 -7.05
C ALA A 99 -3.36 -64.86 -8.31
N ASP A 100 -4.31 -64.04 -8.75
CA ASP A 100 -5.05 -64.25 -10.00
C ASP A 100 -4.38 -63.50 -11.16
N GLY A 101 -3.12 -63.86 -11.44
CA GLY A 101 -2.50 -63.44 -12.69
C GLY A 101 -3.16 -64.09 -13.90
N ALA A 102 -2.72 -63.68 -15.09
CA ALA A 102 -3.34 -64.09 -16.35
C ALA A 102 -3.04 -65.55 -16.75
N LYS A 103 -2.39 -66.35 -15.88
CA LYS A 103 -1.85 -67.69 -16.17
C LYS A 103 -0.80 -67.69 -17.29
N ASP A 104 -0.13 -66.56 -17.48
CA ASP A 104 0.90 -66.32 -18.48
C ASP A 104 2.32 -66.19 -17.87
N GLY A 105 2.43 -66.32 -16.54
CA GLY A 105 3.69 -66.14 -15.81
C GLY A 105 3.93 -64.70 -15.34
N SER A 106 3.02 -63.77 -15.63
CA SER A 106 3.05 -62.41 -15.04
C SER A 106 2.45 -62.36 -13.62
N ASP A 107 1.80 -63.46 -13.20
CA ASP A 107 1.22 -63.71 -11.87
C ASP A 107 2.27 -63.59 -10.74
N ASP A 108 3.52 -63.94 -11.07
CA ASP A 108 4.55 -64.21 -10.10
C ASP A 108 4.92 -62.95 -9.30
N ALA A 109 4.86 -63.08 -7.98
CA ALA A 109 5.56 -62.18 -7.09
C ALA A 109 7.05 -62.39 -7.35
N LYS A 110 7.70 -61.40 -7.98
CA LYS A 110 9.12 -61.47 -8.31
C LYS A 110 9.90 -61.70 -7.02
N VAL A 111 10.68 -62.79 -6.99
CA VAL A 111 11.38 -63.29 -5.79
C VAL A 111 11.98 -62.13 -5.01
N ALA A 112 11.50 -61.97 -3.77
CA ALA A 112 11.85 -60.85 -2.92
C ALA A 112 13.35 -60.93 -2.57
N ALA A 113 14.17 -60.17 -3.29
CA ALA A 113 15.63 -60.32 -3.30
C ALA A 113 16.29 -59.76 -2.04
N GLY A 114 15.55 -58.96 -1.25
CA GLY A 114 15.99 -58.43 0.02
C GLY A 114 15.87 -59.45 1.15
N THR A 115 16.89 -59.54 2.01
CA THR A 115 16.83 -60.36 3.23
C THR A 115 15.65 -59.93 4.11
N ARG A 116 14.80 -60.90 4.53
CA ARG A 116 13.55 -60.65 5.28
C ARG A 116 12.53 -59.74 4.57
N SER A 117 12.57 -59.63 3.24
CA SER A 117 11.58 -58.85 2.48
C SER A 117 10.37 -59.68 2.07
N VAL A 118 9.23 -59.03 1.80
CA VAL A 118 7.97 -59.66 1.41
C VAL A 118 7.34 -58.93 0.22
N ALA A 119 7.15 -59.62 -0.90
CA ALA A 119 6.45 -59.10 -2.08
C ALA A 119 5.09 -59.78 -2.24
N ILE A 120 4.02 -59.00 -2.37
CA ILE A 120 2.63 -59.48 -2.43
C ILE A 120 1.95 -58.94 -3.68
N GLY A 121 1.74 -59.81 -4.66
CA GLY A 121 1.03 -59.52 -5.92
C GLY A 121 1.93 -59.56 -7.15
N ALA A 122 1.31 -59.71 -8.32
CA ALA A 122 1.96 -59.77 -9.63
C ALA A 122 2.95 -58.62 -9.85
N ASN A 123 4.20 -58.93 -10.22
CA ASN A 123 5.26 -57.93 -10.42
C ASN A 123 5.59 -57.04 -9.20
N ALA A 124 5.15 -57.38 -7.99
CA ALA A 124 5.62 -56.70 -6.78
C ALA A 124 7.12 -56.98 -6.58
N ASN A 125 7.89 -55.94 -6.26
CA ASN A 125 9.36 -55.98 -6.21
C ASN A 125 9.87 -55.37 -4.89
N ALA A 126 10.05 -56.24 -3.89
CA ALA A 126 10.71 -55.91 -2.62
C ALA A 126 12.19 -56.34 -2.69
N THR A 127 13.09 -55.38 -2.55
CA THR A 127 14.55 -55.54 -2.74
C THR A 127 15.38 -55.02 -1.57
N GLY A 128 14.81 -54.15 -0.74
CA GLY A 128 15.41 -53.68 0.51
C GLY A 128 15.41 -54.73 1.62
N LEU A 129 16.28 -54.54 2.62
CA LEU A 129 16.29 -55.31 3.85
C LEU A 129 15.01 -55.03 4.65
N ASN A 130 14.31 -56.08 5.10
CA ASN A 130 13.14 -55.97 5.98
C ASN A 130 11.99 -55.09 5.41
N SER A 131 11.81 -55.07 4.09
CA SER A 131 10.78 -54.29 3.40
C SER A 131 9.55 -55.13 3.00
N VAL A 132 8.43 -54.46 2.75
CA VAL A 132 7.20 -55.06 2.21
C VAL A 132 6.75 -54.29 0.98
N ALA A 133 6.50 -54.96 -0.14
CA ALA A 133 5.86 -54.40 -1.33
C ALA A 133 4.47 -55.05 -1.50
N LEU A 134 3.42 -54.26 -1.31
CA LEU A 134 2.02 -54.72 -1.26
C LEU A 134 1.22 -54.21 -2.46
N GLY A 135 0.67 -55.14 -3.25
CA GLY A 135 -0.12 -54.87 -4.45
C GLY A 135 0.69 -55.05 -5.75
N ALA A 136 -0.02 -55.32 -6.85
CA ALA A 136 0.61 -55.58 -8.14
C ALA A 136 1.46 -54.39 -8.63
N GLY A 137 2.67 -54.65 -9.12
CA GLY A 137 3.62 -53.62 -9.58
C GLY A 137 4.13 -52.67 -8.49
N SER A 138 3.85 -52.93 -7.20
CA SER A 138 4.41 -52.15 -6.09
C SER A 138 5.90 -52.41 -5.95
N THR A 139 6.68 -51.39 -5.60
CA THR A 139 8.10 -51.57 -5.27
C THR A 139 8.49 -50.74 -4.07
N ASP A 140 9.42 -51.27 -3.27
CA ASP A 140 10.05 -50.55 -2.16
C ASP A 140 11.12 -49.55 -2.62
N GLY A 141 11.40 -49.45 -3.92
CA GLY A 141 12.44 -48.58 -4.46
C GLY A 141 13.86 -48.92 -3.99
N GLY A 142 14.07 -50.11 -3.40
CA GLY A 142 15.32 -50.49 -2.74
C GLY A 142 15.50 -49.93 -1.32
N PHE A 143 14.47 -49.29 -0.73
CA PHE A 143 14.54 -48.78 0.64
C PHE A 143 14.36 -49.90 1.68
N ASN A 144 15.15 -49.84 2.75
CA ASN A 144 15.09 -50.78 3.87
C ASN A 144 13.98 -50.39 4.87
N SER A 145 13.35 -51.38 5.51
CA SER A 145 12.35 -51.18 6.58
C SER A 145 11.14 -50.29 6.20
N VAL A 146 10.67 -50.39 4.95
CA VAL A 146 9.47 -49.69 4.47
C VAL A 146 8.34 -50.66 4.13
N VAL A 147 7.10 -50.17 4.23
CA VAL A 147 5.92 -50.80 3.61
C VAL A 147 5.49 -49.94 2.44
N SER A 148 5.75 -50.40 1.22
CA SER A 148 5.30 -49.75 0.00
C SER A 148 3.98 -50.35 -0.48
N VAL A 149 3.01 -49.49 -0.80
CA VAL A 149 1.70 -49.89 -1.37
C VAL A 149 1.57 -49.55 -2.86
N GLY A 150 2.66 -49.16 -3.52
CA GLY A 150 2.65 -48.75 -4.92
C GLY A 150 4.04 -48.56 -5.52
N SER A 151 4.08 -47.87 -6.64
CA SER A 151 5.29 -47.35 -7.28
C SER A 151 5.11 -45.85 -7.55
N VAL A 152 6.17 -45.14 -7.94
CA VAL A 152 6.07 -43.69 -8.25
C VAL A 152 5.17 -43.51 -9.48
N GLY A 153 4.12 -42.70 -9.35
CA GLY A 153 3.04 -42.55 -10.34
C GLY A 153 2.00 -43.69 -10.33
N GLY A 154 2.16 -44.67 -9.43
CA GLY A 154 1.27 -45.80 -9.18
C GLY A 154 0.88 -45.91 -7.71
N GLU A 155 0.82 -44.79 -7.00
CA GLU A 155 0.52 -44.72 -5.56
C GLU A 155 -0.92 -45.17 -5.26
N ARG A 156 -1.10 -45.90 -4.15
CA ARG A 156 -2.42 -46.35 -3.70
C ARG A 156 -2.89 -45.59 -2.48
N ARG A 157 -4.18 -45.25 -2.46
CA ARG A 157 -4.84 -44.66 -1.28
C ARG A 157 -4.93 -45.71 -0.18
N ILE A 158 -4.29 -45.46 0.95
CA ILE A 158 -4.53 -46.21 2.19
C ILE A 158 -5.81 -45.64 2.82
N ILE A 159 -6.87 -46.44 2.84
CA ILE A 159 -8.17 -46.06 3.43
C ILE A 159 -8.30 -46.65 4.84
N ASN A 160 -9.24 -46.12 5.63
CA ASN A 160 -9.49 -46.51 7.03
C ASN A 160 -8.29 -46.31 7.97
N VAL A 161 -7.38 -45.38 7.64
CA VAL A 161 -6.31 -44.93 8.53
C VAL A 161 -6.91 -44.13 9.68
N ALA A 162 -6.89 -44.70 10.88
CA ALA A 162 -7.26 -44.01 12.11
C ALA A 162 -6.38 -42.76 12.33
N ALA A 163 -6.84 -41.81 13.14
CA ALA A 163 -6.01 -40.66 13.49
C ALA A 163 -4.78 -41.12 14.28
N GLY A 164 -3.58 -40.74 13.84
CA GLY A 164 -2.34 -41.08 14.52
C GLY A 164 -2.28 -40.46 15.92
N THR A 165 -1.86 -41.25 16.90
CA THR A 165 -1.79 -40.90 18.33
C THR A 165 -0.35 -40.80 18.84
N GLN A 166 0.59 -41.47 18.17
CA GLN A 166 2.02 -41.44 18.43
C GLN A 166 2.76 -40.76 17.27
N ASN A 167 3.98 -40.28 17.52
CA ASN A 167 4.80 -39.57 16.52
C ASN A 167 5.17 -40.41 15.29
N THR A 168 5.05 -41.74 15.36
CA THR A 168 5.34 -42.70 14.28
C THR A 168 4.09 -43.20 13.55
N ASP A 169 2.89 -42.82 14.00
CA ASP A 169 1.65 -43.24 13.37
C ASP A 169 1.42 -42.48 12.05
N ALA A 170 0.70 -43.09 11.11
CA ALA A 170 0.33 -42.41 9.87
C ALA A 170 -0.69 -41.29 10.14
N VAL A 171 -0.39 -40.08 9.67
CA VAL A 171 -1.30 -38.92 9.75
C VAL A 171 -2.39 -39.05 8.69
N ASN A 172 -3.65 -38.96 9.09
CA ASN A 172 -4.78 -38.99 8.16
C ASN A 172 -5.23 -37.58 7.73
N VAL A 173 -6.05 -37.50 6.68
CA VAL A 173 -6.52 -36.23 6.09
C VAL A 173 -7.32 -35.38 7.09
N SER A 174 -8.01 -35.99 8.07
CA SER A 174 -8.77 -35.23 9.08
C SER A 174 -7.87 -34.47 10.05
N GLN A 175 -6.70 -35.03 10.40
CA GLN A 175 -5.69 -34.36 11.21
C GLN A 175 -5.03 -33.21 10.45
N LEU A 176 -4.72 -33.42 9.17
CA LEU A 176 -4.18 -32.36 8.29
C LEU A 176 -5.18 -31.20 8.11
N ASN A 177 -6.45 -31.51 7.88
CA ASN A 177 -7.52 -30.49 7.76
C ASN A 177 -7.73 -29.74 9.09
N SER A 178 -7.63 -30.43 10.23
CA SER A 178 -7.72 -29.81 11.56
C SER A 178 -6.57 -28.83 11.79
N LEU A 179 -5.33 -29.22 11.45
CA LEU A 179 -4.16 -28.35 11.50
C LEU A 179 -4.33 -27.14 10.58
N SER A 180 -4.69 -27.36 9.31
CA SER A 180 -4.92 -26.30 8.32
C SER A 180 -5.97 -25.28 8.78
N THR A 181 -7.08 -25.76 9.35
CA THR A 181 -8.16 -24.90 9.89
C THR A 181 -7.66 -24.09 11.10
N SER A 182 -6.91 -24.71 12.00
CA SER A 182 -6.31 -24.04 13.17
C SER A 182 -5.30 -22.96 12.75
N THR A 183 -4.41 -23.27 11.81
CA THR A 183 -3.45 -22.29 11.24
C THR A 183 -4.17 -21.13 10.56
N ALA A 184 -5.23 -21.39 9.78
CA ALA A 184 -6.03 -20.34 9.15
C ALA A 184 -6.75 -19.45 10.19
N ALA A 185 -7.29 -20.02 11.27
CA ALA A 185 -7.89 -19.26 12.36
C ALA A 185 -6.86 -18.39 13.11
N GLY A 186 -5.65 -18.92 13.35
CA GLY A 186 -4.54 -18.18 13.94
C GLY A 186 -4.07 -17.01 13.07
N LEU A 187 -3.91 -17.22 11.76
CA LEU A 187 -3.54 -16.17 10.80
C LEU A 187 -4.61 -15.07 10.69
N ASN A 188 -5.89 -15.43 10.68
CA ASN A 188 -6.99 -14.45 10.72
C ASN A 188 -6.99 -13.64 12.03
N SER A 189 -6.75 -14.29 13.18
CA SER A 189 -6.66 -13.61 14.47
C SER A 189 -5.47 -12.64 14.53
N LEU A 190 -4.32 -13.02 13.95
CA LEU A 190 -3.16 -12.14 13.83
C LEU A 190 -3.46 -10.95 12.90
N SER A 191 -4.19 -11.17 11.80
CA SER A 191 -4.62 -10.09 10.90
C SER A 191 -5.53 -9.06 11.58
N THR A 192 -6.53 -9.51 12.36
CA THR A 192 -7.41 -8.58 13.11
C THR A 192 -6.69 -7.84 14.22
N GLY A 193 -5.75 -8.51 14.91
CA GLY A 193 -4.86 -7.86 15.90
C GLY A 193 -3.95 -6.79 15.28
N LEU A 194 -3.38 -7.06 14.10
CA LEU A 194 -2.55 -6.11 13.37
C LEU A 194 -3.37 -4.92 12.84
N ALA A 195 -4.58 -5.14 12.33
CA ALA A 195 -5.49 -4.07 11.91
C ALA A 195 -5.89 -3.15 13.08
N SER A 196 -6.11 -3.73 14.27
CA SER A 196 -6.38 -2.98 15.49
C SER A 196 -5.17 -2.13 15.90
N THR A 197 -3.97 -2.71 15.89
CA THR A 197 -2.70 -1.98 16.15
C THR A 197 -2.50 -0.82 15.17
N ASN A 198 -2.72 -1.04 13.86
CA ASN A 198 -2.62 0.00 12.83
C ASN A 198 -3.62 1.14 13.07
N SER A 199 -4.85 0.82 13.49
CA SER A 199 -5.88 1.81 13.82
C SER A 199 -5.51 2.65 15.05
N ASN A 200 -4.91 2.03 16.07
CA ASN A 200 -4.38 2.72 17.24
C ASN A 200 -3.22 3.65 16.89
N VAL A 201 -2.28 3.20 16.06
CA VAL A 201 -1.16 4.03 15.56
C VAL A 201 -1.68 5.22 14.75
N SER A 202 -2.64 5.01 13.85
CA SER A 202 -3.27 6.09 13.06
C SER A 202 -3.96 7.11 13.96
N SER A 203 -4.69 6.64 14.99
CA SER A 203 -5.38 7.50 15.97
C SER A 203 -4.39 8.31 16.81
N LEU A 204 -3.28 7.70 17.23
CA LEU A 204 -2.21 8.36 17.97
C LEU A 204 -1.48 9.40 17.10
N SER A 205 -1.21 9.08 15.83
CA SER A 205 -0.63 10.03 14.87
C SER A 205 -1.52 11.26 14.68
N THR A 206 -2.82 11.07 14.43
CA THR A 206 -3.81 12.15 14.28
C THR A 206 -3.95 12.99 15.55
N SER A 207 -3.91 12.35 16.73
CA SER A 207 -3.95 13.06 18.02
C SER A 207 -2.69 13.90 18.22
N THR A 208 -1.53 13.35 17.87
CA THR A 208 -0.23 14.02 18.00
C THR A 208 -0.11 15.20 17.02
N SER A 209 -0.54 15.04 15.77
CA SER A 209 -0.53 16.13 14.79
C SER A 209 -1.48 17.25 15.17
N SER A 210 -2.66 16.92 15.70
CA SER A 210 -3.65 17.90 16.18
C SER A 210 -3.12 18.65 17.41
N GLY A 211 -2.50 17.95 18.37
CA GLY A 211 -1.87 18.55 19.53
C GLY A 211 -0.72 19.49 19.16
N LEU A 212 0.16 19.06 18.25
CA LEU A 212 1.28 19.88 17.77
C LEU A 212 0.82 21.10 16.96
N SER A 213 -0.21 20.95 16.13
CA SER A 213 -0.84 22.07 15.40
C SER A 213 -1.44 23.10 16.37
N THR A 214 -2.13 22.63 17.41
CA THR A 214 -2.69 23.49 18.47
C THR A 214 -1.58 24.24 19.21
N ALA A 215 -0.49 23.55 19.58
CA ALA A 215 0.67 24.16 20.22
C ALA A 215 1.35 25.20 19.31
N ASN A 216 1.51 24.91 18.02
CA ASN A 216 2.05 25.83 17.03
C ASN A 216 1.18 27.09 16.86
N SER A 217 -0.15 26.94 16.82
CA SER A 217 -1.09 28.07 16.81
C SER A 217 -1.01 28.92 18.08
N GLY A 218 -0.84 28.28 19.24
CA GLY A 218 -0.60 28.95 20.51
C GLY A 218 0.71 29.76 20.53
N ILE A 219 1.80 29.17 20.03
CA ILE A 219 3.11 29.83 19.89
C ILE A 219 3.03 31.01 18.91
N ASN A 220 2.36 30.85 17.77
CA ASN A 220 2.15 31.94 16.82
C ASN A 220 1.32 33.08 17.42
N SER A 221 0.28 32.77 18.18
CA SER A 221 -0.55 33.76 18.88
C SER A 221 0.23 34.51 19.97
N LEU A 222 1.14 33.81 20.68
CA LEU A 222 2.04 34.43 21.64
C LEU A 222 3.11 35.29 20.96
N SER A 223 3.61 34.86 19.79
CA SER A 223 4.57 35.60 18.97
C SER A 223 3.99 36.93 18.45
N THR A 224 2.76 36.91 17.90
CA THR A 224 2.07 38.14 17.49
C THR A 224 1.72 39.03 18.69
N GLY A 225 1.30 38.44 19.81
CA GLY A 225 1.09 39.17 21.08
C GLY A 225 2.37 39.87 21.58
N LEU A 226 3.52 39.18 21.55
CA LEU A 226 4.79 39.77 21.95
C LEU A 226 5.26 40.84 20.94
N SER A 227 5.11 40.60 19.64
CA SER A 227 5.46 41.58 18.60
C SER A 227 4.66 42.88 18.74
N THR A 228 3.35 42.79 18.97
CA THR A 228 2.51 43.98 19.22
C THR A 228 2.89 44.68 20.53
N GLY A 229 3.22 43.92 21.58
CA GLY A 229 3.77 44.48 22.82
C GLY A 229 5.07 45.27 22.60
N VAL A 230 6.02 44.72 21.84
CA VAL A 230 7.28 45.40 21.47
C VAL A 230 7.02 46.65 20.64
N SER A 231 6.11 46.58 19.65
CA SER A 231 5.71 47.75 18.85
C SER A 231 5.11 48.86 19.72
N ASN A 232 4.22 48.52 20.65
CA ASN A 232 3.61 49.49 21.57
C ASN A 232 4.65 50.15 22.49
N VAL A 233 5.65 49.40 22.98
CA VAL A 233 6.77 49.96 23.74
C VAL A 233 7.63 50.88 22.85
N GLY A 234 7.84 50.53 21.58
CA GLY A 234 8.49 51.40 20.60
C GLY A 234 7.75 52.72 20.37
N SER A 235 6.43 52.67 20.16
CA SER A 235 5.56 53.86 20.02
C SER A 235 5.52 54.71 21.29
N LEU A 236 5.53 54.09 22.47
CA LEU A 236 5.59 54.82 23.75
C LEU A 236 6.96 55.50 23.94
N SER A 237 8.05 54.83 23.53
CA SER A 237 9.41 55.39 23.56
C SER A 237 9.55 56.60 22.62
N THR A 238 9.05 56.51 21.39
CA THR A 238 9.05 57.65 20.46
C THR A 238 8.15 58.78 20.94
N GLY A 239 6.95 58.49 21.45
CA GLY A 239 6.06 59.49 22.03
C GLY A 239 6.67 60.21 23.25
N LEU A 240 7.38 59.48 24.13
CA LEU A 240 8.11 60.07 25.26
C LEU A 240 9.30 60.91 24.78
N SER A 241 10.03 60.46 23.76
CA SER A 241 11.12 61.22 23.14
C SER A 241 10.62 62.54 22.53
N THR A 242 9.52 62.50 21.78
CA THR A 242 8.85 63.71 21.25
C THR A 242 8.38 64.63 22.37
N THR A 243 7.82 64.09 23.46
CA THR A 243 7.42 64.88 24.64
C THR A 243 8.62 65.56 25.27
N ASN A 244 9.73 64.84 25.45
CA ASN A 244 10.98 65.40 25.97
C ASN A 244 11.58 66.48 25.05
N GLY A 245 11.52 66.28 23.73
CA GLY A 245 11.91 67.27 22.73
C GLY A 245 11.07 68.54 22.84
N ASN A 246 9.75 68.41 22.92
CA ASN A 246 8.82 69.54 23.09
C ASN A 246 9.06 70.30 24.39
N VAL A 247 9.30 69.61 25.51
CA VAL A 247 9.67 70.23 26.80
C VAL A 247 11.00 70.97 26.70
N THR A 248 11.99 70.39 26.02
CA THR A 248 13.31 71.02 25.78
C THR A 248 13.18 72.28 24.93
N SER A 249 12.41 72.21 23.84
CA SER A 249 12.12 73.35 22.96
C SER A 249 11.36 74.45 23.71
N LEU A 250 10.33 74.11 24.49
CA LEU A 250 9.58 75.07 25.31
C LEU A 250 10.47 75.74 26.38
N SER A 251 11.34 74.97 27.04
CA SER A 251 12.31 75.50 28.00
C SER A 251 13.30 76.47 27.34
N THR A 252 13.79 76.11 26.16
CA THR A 252 14.67 76.97 25.34
C THR A 252 13.96 78.24 24.91
N SER A 253 12.75 78.14 24.32
CA SER A 253 11.94 79.29 23.91
C SER A 253 11.59 80.22 25.07
N THR A 254 11.27 79.65 26.24
CA THR A 254 10.96 80.42 27.46
C THR A 254 12.20 81.14 27.98
N SER A 255 13.36 80.47 28.05
CA SER A 255 14.60 81.11 28.49
C SER A 255 15.10 82.19 27.53
N THR A 256 15.00 81.97 26.21
CA THR A 256 15.32 83.00 25.21
C THR A 256 14.33 84.17 25.28
N GLY A 257 13.03 83.91 25.48
CA GLY A 257 12.02 84.95 25.64
C GLY A 257 12.27 85.81 26.88
N ILE A 258 12.60 85.20 28.02
CA ILE A 258 12.99 85.91 29.25
C ILE A 258 14.28 86.73 29.04
N SER A 259 15.26 86.20 28.30
CA SER A 259 16.50 86.92 27.96
C SER A 259 16.26 88.11 27.00
N SER A 260 15.38 87.95 26.01
CA SER A 260 14.93 89.04 25.13
C SER A 260 14.15 90.11 25.92
N LEU A 261 13.35 89.71 26.90
CA LEU A 261 12.64 90.64 27.78
C LEU A 261 13.60 91.38 28.72
N SER A 262 14.59 90.70 29.31
CA SER A 262 15.57 91.34 30.22
C SER A 262 16.50 92.31 29.48
N THR A 263 16.92 91.97 28.26
CA THR A 263 17.64 92.89 27.37
C THR A 263 16.76 94.08 26.97
N GLY A 264 15.50 93.86 26.59
CA GLY A 264 14.54 94.92 26.30
C GLY A 264 14.30 95.88 27.48
N ILE A 265 14.16 95.35 28.70
CA ILE A 265 14.07 96.15 29.94
C ILE A 265 15.35 96.94 30.19
N SER A 266 16.52 96.38 29.87
CA SER A 266 17.82 97.06 30.00
C SER A 266 18.01 98.17 28.95
N SER A 267 17.52 97.97 27.72
CA SER A 267 17.44 99.03 26.71
C SER A 267 16.46 100.14 27.10
N LEU A 268 15.33 99.79 27.73
CA LEU A 268 14.38 100.78 28.24
C LEU A 268 14.95 101.57 29.43
N SER A 269 15.67 100.94 30.36
CA SER A 269 16.28 101.63 31.50
C SER A 269 17.42 102.55 31.09
N THR A 270 18.23 102.16 30.09
CA THR A 270 19.25 103.05 29.49
C THR A 270 18.60 104.18 28.69
N GLY A 271 17.52 103.93 27.94
CA GLY A 271 16.73 104.98 27.28
C GLY A 271 16.13 105.99 28.25
N LEU A 272 15.53 105.53 29.36
CA LEU A 272 15.01 106.39 30.42
C LEU A 272 16.14 107.20 31.10
N SER A 273 17.32 106.60 31.27
CA SER A 273 18.51 107.31 31.77
C SER A 273 18.96 108.42 30.81
N GLN A 274 18.85 108.21 29.49
CA GLN A 274 19.09 109.27 28.51
C GLN A 274 18.05 110.41 28.60
N VAL A 275 16.79 110.11 28.92
CA VAL A 275 15.76 111.15 29.17
C VAL A 275 16.08 111.98 30.43
N VAL A 276 16.64 111.35 31.48
CA VAL A 276 17.15 112.07 32.66
C VAL A 276 18.38 112.92 32.30
N SER A 277 19.29 112.44 31.46
CA SER A 277 20.40 113.26 30.93
C SER A 277 19.93 114.38 29.98
N LEU A 278 18.82 114.18 29.27
CA LEU A 278 18.22 115.21 28.44
C LEU A 278 17.51 116.28 29.28
N SER A 279 16.94 115.94 30.44
CA SER A 279 16.35 116.94 31.34
C SER A 279 17.40 117.81 32.03
N THR A 280 18.57 117.25 32.40
CA THR A 280 19.72 118.04 32.87
C THR A 280 20.36 118.86 31.74
N GLY A 281 20.43 118.30 30.52
CA GLY A 281 20.85 119.02 29.32
C GLY A 281 19.93 120.19 28.96
N LEU A 282 18.61 119.99 29.00
CA LEU A 282 17.61 121.03 28.73
C LEU A 282 17.60 122.12 29.81
N ASN A 283 17.83 121.76 31.08
CA ASN A 283 18.05 122.73 32.16
C ASN A 283 19.33 123.56 31.88
N SER A 284 20.40 122.92 31.39
CA SER A 284 21.61 123.63 30.96
C SER A 284 21.38 124.55 29.76
N VAL A 285 20.52 124.16 28.80
CA VAL A 285 20.10 125.01 27.67
C VAL A 285 19.22 126.16 28.14
N ALA A 286 18.33 125.97 29.12
CA ALA A 286 17.52 127.05 29.70
C ALA A 286 18.39 128.10 30.40
N ASN A 287 19.39 127.64 31.18
CA ASN A 287 20.38 128.53 31.80
C ASN A 287 21.25 129.22 30.72
N GLY A 288 21.69 128.49 29.70
CA GLY A 288 22.44 129.04 28.56
C GLY A 288 21.65 130.09 27.77
N ALA A 289 20.36 129.85 27.51
CA ALA A 289 19.46 130.80 26.85
C ALA A 289 19.24 132.08 27.68
N THR A 290 19.26 131.96 29.01
CA THR A 290 19.19 133.11 29.93
C THR A 290 20.49 133.94 29.87
N SER A 291 21.66 133.29 29.84
CA SER A 291 22.94 133.98 29.62
C SER A 291 23.07 134.58 28.21
N LEU A 292 22.49 133.91 27.21
CA LEU A 292 22.50 134.33 25.81
C LEU A 292 21.55 135.52 25.57
N SER A 293 20.39 135.58 26.23
CA SER A 293 19.51 136.75 26.18
C SER A 293 20.16 137.99 26.81
N THR A 294 20.96 137.79 27.86
CA THR A 294 21.78 138.85 28.48
C THR A 294 22.89 139.33 27.55
N SER A 295 23.48 138.41 26.77
CA SER A 295 24.62 138.71 25.87
C SER A 295 24.21 139.29 24.51
N LEU A 296 23.09 138.86 23.93
CA LEU A 296 22.62 139.38 22.63
C LEU A 296 22.05 140.80 22.69
N LYS A 297 21.77 141.35 23.89
CA LYS A 297 21.35 142.74 24.01
C LYS A 297 22.39 143.71 23.42
N SER A 298 23.69 143.45 23.58
CA SER A 298 24.74 144.29 22.98
C SER A 298 24.93 144.05 21.47
N LEU A 299 24.53 142.88 20.96
CA LEU A 299 24.65 142.53 19.54
C LEU A 299 23.48 143.06 18.70
N VAL A 300 22.28 143.20 19.28
CA VAL A 300 21.15 143.92 18.65
C VAL A 300 21.50 145.40 18.43
N ASP A 301 22.15 146.03 19.41
CA ASP A 301 22.60 147.42 19.30
C ASP A 301 23.74 147.57 18.27
N ALA A 302 24.61 146.56 18.10
CA ALA A 302 25.65 146.54 17.06
C ALA A 302 25.12 146.23 15.64
N SER A 303 24.10 145.38 15.51
CA SER A 303 23.47 145.00 14.23
C SER A 303 22.85 146.22 13.51
N LYS A 304 22.37 147.21 14.29
CA LYS A 304 21.85 148.49 13.78
C LYS A 304 22.90 149.33 13.05
N SER A 305 24.20 149.18 13.36
CA SER A 305 25.32 149.90 12.73
C SER A 305 25.99 149.11 11.60
N ALA A 306 25.79 147.79 11.52
CA ALA A 306 26.40 146.95 10.48
C ALA A 306 25.65 146.95 9.14
N THR A 307 24.53 147.68 9.04
CA THR A 307 23.76 147.83 7.79
C THR A 307 24.35 148.91 6.85
N ASP A 308 25.28 149.73 7.34
CA ASP A 308 25.81 150.92 6.65
C ASP A 308 27.12 150.67 5.86
N SER A 309 27.54 149.40 5.64
CA SER A 309 28.72 149.07 4.83
C SER A 309 28.58 147.69 4.18
N GLY A 310 28.55 147.65 2.84
CA GLY A 310 28.20 146.45 2.07
C GLY A 310 29.36 145.62 1.52
N ALA A 311 28.99 144.66 0.65
CA ALA A 311 29.81 143.83 -0.25
C ALA A 311 30.40 142.49 0.27
N THR A 312 29.55 141.45 0.22
CA THR A 312 29.69 140.21 -0.60
C THR A 312 30.99 139.38 -0.65
N LEU A 313 30.81 138.06 -0.40
CA LEU A 313 31.16 136.89 -1.26
C LEU A 313 30.43 135.64 -0.67
N GLY A 314 30.22 134.47 -1.31
CA GLY A 314 30.44 133.96 -2.68
C GLY A 314 30.94 132.50 -2.66
N GLY A 315 30.45 131.52 -3.44
CA GLY A 315 29.39 131.51 -4.46
C GLY A 315 29.15 130.10 -5.08
N THR A 316 28.28 130.03 -6.12
CA THR A 316 28.26 129.03 -7.22
C THR A 316 27.99 127.54 -6.86
N THR A 317 26.74 127.03 -6.90
CA THR A 317 25.97 126.44 -8.05
C THR A 317 26.55 125.17 -8.70
N ILE A 318 25.86 124.02 -8.59
CA ILE A 318 24.85 123.41 -9.52
C ILE A 318 25.43 122.36 -10.48
N GLY A 319 24.76 121.21 -10.48
CA GLY A 319 24.64 120.23 -11.56
C GLY A 319 23.86 119.04 -11.01
N GLY A 320 22.65 118.72 -11.43
CA GLY A 320 21.93 119.04 -12.65
C GLY A 320 21.27 117.74 -13.11
N ALA A 321 19.97 117.72 -13.37
CA ALA A 321 19.23 116.47 -13.64
C ALA A 321 19.62 115.85 -15.02
N ASN A 322 19.11 114.69 -15.42
CA ASN A 322 17.79 114.63 -16.06
C ASN A 322 17.20 113.21 -16.12
N SER A 323 15.89 113.14 -15.88
CA SER A 323 14.86 112.41 -16.65
C SER A 323 15.28 111.24 -17.56
N ASN A 324 15.73 110.13 -16.98
CA ASN A 324 15.54 108.78 -17.51
C ASN A 324 15.60 107.79 -16.35
N GLY A 325 14.45 107.25 -15.96
CA GLY A 325 14.37 106.30 -14.85
C GLY A 325 14.90 104.91 -15.22
N THR A 326 16.22 104.72 -15.17
CA THR A 326 16.84 103.39 -14.99
C THR A 326 18.32 103.50 -14.58
N VAL A 327 18.69 102.84 -13.49
CA VAL A 327 20.07 102.41 -13.25
C VAL A 327 20.06 100.88 -13.20
N GLN A 328 20.57 100.24 -14.25
CA GLN A 328 20.93 98.82 -14.20
C GLN A 328 22.40 98.70 -13.83
N THR A 329 22.71 97.81 -12.88
CA THR A 329 24.06 97.25 -12.71
C THR A 329 24.12 95.89 -13.40
N ARG A 330 24.90 95.79 -14.47
CA ARG A 330 25.20 94.50 -15.12
C ARG A 330 26.33 93.79 -14.38
N GLY A 331 26.07 92.59 -13.89
CA GLY A 331 27.11 91.62 -13.58
C GLY A 331 27.77 91.09 -14.87
N THR A 332 29.05 90.74 -14.78
CA THR A 332 29.89 90.25 -15.89
C THR A 332 29.81 88.72 -16.03
N ALA A 333 29.81 88.27 -17.28
CA ALA A 333 29.75 86.88 -17.75
C ALA A 333 28.46 86.08 -17.37
N GLY A 334 27.91 85.23 -18.23
CA GLY A 334 28.34 84.90 -19.59
C GLY A 334 28.29 83.42 -19.92
N THR A 335 27.08 82.83 -19.94
CA THR A 335 26.81 81.58 -20.66
C THR A 335 25.33 81.49 -20.97
N ALA A 336 25.00 81.27 -22.25
CA ALA A 336 23.68 80.76 -22.63
C ALA A 336 23.81 79.24 -22.79
N VAL A 337 22.99 78.48 -22.05
CA VAL A 337 22.68 77.10 -22.44
C VAL A 337 21.17 76.90 -22.35
N ASN A 338 20.62 76.51 -23.50
CA ASN A 338 19.25 76.10 -23.70
C ASN A 338 18.83 74.95 -22.75
N ASN A 339 17.77 75.14 -21.97
CA ASN A 339 16.71 74.14 -21.92
C ASN A 339 15.36 74.74 -21.52
N VAL A 340 14.30 74.34 -22.22
CA VAL A 340 12.91 74.60 -21.82
C VAL A 340 12.54 73.59 -20.73
N VAL A 341 12.34 74.05 -19.49
CA VAL A 341 11.66 73.23 -18.49
C VAL A 341 10.17 73.25 -18.83
N ALA A 342 9.66 72.14 -19.37
CA ALA A 342 8.24 71.97 -19.66
C ALA A 342 7.40 72.12 -18.39
N ALA A 343 6.17 72.63 -18.51
CA ALA A 343 5.26 72.80 -17.39
C ALA A 343 4.97 71.45 -16.71
N THR A 344 5.58 71.22 -15.55
CA THR A 344 5.40 69.99 -14.76
C THR A 344 4.12 70.06 -13.94
N CYS A 345 3.05 69.52 -14.51
CA CYS A 345 1.81 69.08 -13.85
C CYS A 345 1.99 68.01 -12.74
N GLY A 346 3.22 67.67 -12.36
CA GLY A 346 3.49 66.66 -11.32
C GLY A 346 3.23 67.21 -9.92
N THR A 347 2.63 66.40 -9.05
CA THR A 347 2.24 66.81 -7.68
C THR A 347 2.75 65.78 -6.69
N VAL A 348 3.72 66.14 -5.85
CA VAL A 348 4.35 65.24 -4.87
C VAL A 348 4.32 65.94 -3.51
N ASN A 349 3.32 65.59 -2.69
CA ASN A 349 2.92 66.42 -1.55
C ASN A 349 3.00 65.72 -0.18
N GLY A 350 3.18 64.40 -0.15
CA GLY A 350 3.26 63.63 1.10
C GLY A 350 4.67 63.55 1.67
N VAL A 351 4.75 63.29 2.98
CA VAL A 351 5.98 62.83 3.64
C VAL A 351 6.38 61.48 3.05
N ASP A 352 7.66 61.30 2.72
CA ASP A 352 8.20 60.11 2.04
C ASP A 352 7.53 59.76 0.69
N ALA A 353 6.83 60.72 0.07
CA ALA A 353 6.22 60.53 -1.25
C ALA A 353 7.26 60.58 -2.38
N THR A 354 7.20 59.63 -3.31
CA THR A 354 8.12 59.53 -4.46
C THR A 354 7.37 59.67 -5.77
N GLY A 355 7.46 60.82 -6.44
CA GLY A 355 6.88 61.04 -7.77
C GLY A 355 7.94 61.22 -8.85
N SER A 356 7.82 60.49 -9.96
CA SER A 356 8.73 60.60 -11.12
C SER A 356 8.00 60.35 -12.44
N GLY A 357 7.99 61.34 -13.34
CA GLY A 357 7.30 61.28 -14.63
C GLY A 357 6.43 62.52 -14.91
N LEU A 358 6.09 62.75 -16.17
CA LEU A 358 5.27 63.90 -16.56
C LEU A 358 3.83 63.74 -16.06
N CYS A 359 3.34 64.69 -15.26
CA CYS A 359 2.08 64.59 -14.52
C CYS A 359 1.99 63.38 -13.55
N ALA A 360 3.12 62.91 -13.01
CA ALA A 360 3.09 61.95 -11.90
C ALA A 360 2.53 62.61 -10.63
N GLN A 361 1.57 61.97 -9.96
CA GLN A 361 0.87 62.49 -8.79
C GLN A 361 1.00 61.51 -7.62
N ALA A 362 1.76 61.90 -6.59
CA ALA A 362 1.94 61.19 -5.32
C ALA A 362 1.48 62.12 -4.18
N THR A 363 0.18 62.13 -3.90
CA THR A 363 -0.46 63.27 -3.20
C THR A 363 -0.58 63.13 -1.69
N LYS A 364 -0.13 62.01 -1.11
CA LYS A 364 -0.25 61.65 0.31
C LYS A 364 1.01 60.94 0.82
N ASP A 365 1.11 60.80 2.14
CA ASP A 365 2.29 60.24 2.80
C ASP A 365 2.57 58.79 2.36
N GLY A 366 3.84 58.49 2.09
CA GLY A 366 4.29 57.20 1.56
C GLY A 366 3.81 56.85 0.14
N ALA A 367 3.16 57.77 -0.58
CA ALA A 367 2.66 57.51 -1.93
C ALA A 367 3.81 57.48 -2.96
N THR A 368 3.84 56.47 -3.83
CA THR A 368 4.85 56.31 -4.89
C THR A 368 4.19 56.33 -6.27
N ALA A 369 4.47 57.34 -7.10
CA ALA A 369 3.94 57.49 -8.46
C ALA A 369 5.07 57.57 -9.48
N ILE A 370 5.36 56.48 -10.20
CA ILE A 370 6.47 56.38 -11.14
C ILE A 370 5.95 56.06 -12.55
N GLY A 371 6.00 57.04 -13.45
CA GLY A 371 5.52 56.99 -14.82
C GLY A 371 4.70 58.23 -15.18
N SER A 372 4.69 58.62 -16.45
CA SER A 372 3.90 59.79 -16.86
C SER A 372 2.40 59.51 -16.68
N ASN A 373 1.68 60.43 -16.02
CA ASN A 373 0.31 60.28 -15.53
C ASN A 373 0.09 59.12 -14.53
N ALA A 374 1.13 58.62 -13.86
CA ALA A 374 0.97 57.73 -12.72
C ALA A 374 0.31 58.49 -11.55
N GLN A 375 -0.64 57.87 -10.86
CA GLN A 375 -1.49 58.49 -9.85
C GLN A 375 -1.57 57.59 -8.62
N ALA A 376 -0.83 57.94 -7.58
CA ALA A 376 -0.87 57.35 -6.24
C ALA A 376 -1.51 58.39 -5.31
N THR A 377 -2.85 58.34 -5.18
CA THR A 377 -3.61 59.48 -4.64
C THR A 377 -3.90 59.42 -3.14
N ASP A 378 -3.57 58.30 -2.49
CA ASP A 378 -3.87 58.05 -1.08
C ASP A 378 -2.64 57.55 -0.28
N THR A 379 -2.74 57.47 1.05
CA THR A 379 -1.59 57.10 1.91
C THR A 379 -1.06 55.71 1.58
N ASN A 380 0.27 55.56 1.53
CA ASN A 380 0.97 54.31 1.22
C ASN A 380 0.59 53.66 -0.14
N THR A 381 0.01 54.42 -1.08
CA THR A 381 -0.31 53.91 -2.42
C THR A 381 0.92 53.79 -3.32
N THR A 382 0.91 52.84 -4.24
CA THR A 382 2.00 52.65 -5.23
C THR A 382 1.45 52.53 -6.63
N ALA A 383 1.69 53.52 -7.50
CA ALA A 383 1.33 53.52 -8.92
C ALA A 383 2.59 53.56 -9.79
N VAL A 384 2.92 52.46 -10.47
CA VAL A 384 4.12 52.33 -11.31
C VAL A 384 3.73 51.95 -12.73
N GLY A 385 3.85 52.90 -13.66
CA GLY A 385 3.54 52.73 -15.08
C GLY A 385 2.86 53.96 -15.68
N PHE A 386 2.93 54.11 -17.00
CA PHE A 386 2.19 55.16 -17.70
C PHE A 386 0.67 55.01 -17.44
N ARG A 387 0.05 56.04 -16.88
CA ARG A 387 -1.37 56.03 -16.46
C ARG A 387 -1.75 54.97 -15.41
N ALA A 388 -0.79 54.45 -14.63
CA ALA A 388 -1.12 53.61 -13.48
C ALA A 388 -1.90 54.43 -12.44
N LEU A 389 -2.93 53.84 -11.81
CA LEU A 389 -3.80 54.50 -10.82
C LEU A 389 -3.98 53.60 -9.60
N ALA A 390 -3.50 54.04 -8.44
CA ALA A 390 -3.76 53.46 -7.13
C ALA A 390 -4.48 54.52 -6.28
N SER A 391 -5.78 54.35 -6.05
CA SER A 391 -6.63 55.47 -5.58
C SER A 391 -7.10 55.43 -4.12
N GLN A 392 -6.89 54.32 -3.41
CA GLN A 392 -7.31 54.14 -2.02
C GLN A 392 -6.15 53.61 -1.17
N ALA A 393 -6.13 53.94 0.13
CA ALA A 393 -5.00 53.67 1.03
C ALA A 393 -4.39 52.26 0.88
N GLY A 394 -3.06 52.18 0.84
CA GLY A 394 -2.31 50.92 0.68
C GLY A 394 -2.45 50.21 -0.68
N SER A 395 -3.19 50.75 -1.64
CA SER A 395 -3.39 50.11 -2.95
C SER A 395 -2.16 50.18 -3.85
N VAL A 396 -1.99 49.16 -4.70
CA VAL A 396 -0.82 48.97 -5.58
C VAL A 396 -1.27 48.75 -7.03
N ALA A 397 -0.88 49.62 -7.96
CA ALA A 397 -1.11 49.52 -9.39
C ALA A 397 0.21 49.51 -10.17
N ILE A 398 0.57 48.38 -10.80
CA ILE A 398 1.84 48.22 -11.50
C ILE A 398 1.58 47.76 -12.94
N GLY A 399 1.89 48.62 -13.91
CA GLY A 399 1.72 48.38 -15.34
C GLY A 399 1.15 49.59 -16.08
N TYR A 400 1.28 49.59 -17.41
CA TYR A 400 0.58 50.56 -18.27
C TYR A 400 -0.93 50.49 -18.00
N ASN A 401 -1.54 51.61 -17.64
CA ASN A 401 -2.97 51.74 -17.36
C ASN A 401 -3.52 50.69 -16.35
N ALA A 402 -2.68 50.23 -15.42
CA ALA A 402 -3.11 49.40 -14.29
C ALA A 402 -3.95 50.24 -13.31
N ARG A 403 -5.03 49.68 -12.76
CA ARG A 403 -6.03 50.40 -11.95
C ARG A 403 -6.37 49.61 -10.70
N ALA A 404 -5.85 50.04 -9.56
CA ALA A 404 -6.21 49.57 -8.23
C ALA A 404 -7.12 50.63 -7.58
N THR A 405 -8.42 50.40 -7.64
CA THR A 405 -9.45 51.38 -7.25
C THR A 405 -10.37 50.92 -6.12
N GLY A 406 -10.26 49.67 -5.65
CA GLY A 406 -10.93 49.19 -4.44
C GLY A 406 -10.07 49.40 -3.18
N ASP A 407 -10.67 49.26 -2.00
CA ASP A 407 -10.01 49.51 -0.71
C ASP A 407 -9.70 48.20 0.04
N PRO A 408 -8.43 47.92 0.39
CA PRO A 408 -7.24 48.15 -0.43
C PRO A 408 -7.19 47.17 -1.62
N THR A 409 -6.45 47.49 -2.69
CA THR A 409 -6.35 46.61 -3.88
C THR A 409 -4.96 46.47 -4.48
N VAL A 410 -4.73 45.37 -5.21
CA VAL A 410 -3.50 45.12 -5.97
C VAL A 410 -3.82 44.82 -7.43
N ALA A 411 -3.37 45.66 -8.36
CA ALA A 411 -3.51 45.48 -9.81
C ALA A 411 -2.12 45.44 -10.49
N ILE A 412 -1.66 44.27 -10.91
CA ILE A 412 -0.35 44.06 -11.52
C ILE A 412 -0.54 43.51 -12.95
N GLY A 413 -0.21 44.32 -13.95
CA GLY A 413 -0.29 43.98 -15.37
C GLY A 413 -0.74 45.15 -16.25
N ASN A 414 -0.39 45.10 -17.53
CA ASN A 414 -0.93 46.02 -18.53
C ASN A 414 -2.47 45.96 -18.54
N ASN A 415 -3.16 47.08 -18.32
CA ASN A 415 -4.62 47.15 -18.18
C ASN A 415 -5.22 46.21 -17.09
N ALA A 416 -4.46 45.83 -16.06
CA ALA A 416 -5.03 45.11 -14.91
C ALA A 416 -5.99 46.03 -14.13
N LEU A 417 -7.13 45.51 -13.67
CA LEU A 417 -8.14 46.23 -12.92
C LEU A 417 -8.50 45.46 -11.64
N ALA A 418 -8.22 46.03 -10.48
CA ALA A 418 -8.73 45.57 -9.20
C ALA A 418 -9.65 46.66 -8.63
N SER A 419 -10.96 46.40 -8.61
CA SER A 419 -11.98 47.39 -8.23
C SER A 419 -12.90 46.97 -7.10
N GLY A 420 -12.96 45.67 -6.76
CA GLY A 420 -13.59 45.21 -5.52
C GLY A 420 -12.69 45.50 -4.31
N ASN A 421 -13.25 45.62 -3.12
CA ASN A 421 -12.46 45.81 -1.89
C ASN A 421 -11.67 44.53 -1.55
N ASP A 422 -10.49 44.65 -0.93
CA ASP A 422 -9.56 43.53 -0.67
C ASP A 422 -9.17 42.71 -1.94
N ALA A 423 -9.30 43.26 -3.16
CA ALA A 423 -9.16 42.48 -4.40
C ALA A 423 -7.76 42.53 -5.06
N VAL A 424 -7.40 41.45 -5.77
CA VAL A 424 -6.09 41.26 -6.41
C VAL A 424 -6.24 40.85 -7.88
N ALA A 425 -5.82 41.69 -8.82
CA ALA A 425 -5.74 41.38 -10.25
C ALA A 425 -4.27 41.23 -10.67
N MET A 426 -3.86 40.03 -11.10
CA MET A 426 -2.48 39.69 -11.45
C MET A 426 -2.40 39.10 -12.87
N GLY A 427 -2.19 39.96 -13.86
CA GLY A 427 -2.04 39.60 -15.26
C GLY A 427 -2.46 40.74 -16.18
N ALA A 428 -1.96 40.75 -17.43
CA ALA A 428 -2.41 41.73 -18.42
C ALA A 428 -3.91 41.56 -18.70
N GLY A 429 -4.70 42.62 -18.55
CA GLY A 429 -6.16 42.59 -18.67
C GLY A 429 -6.89 41.75 -17.61
N ALA A 430 -6.23 41.37 -16.50
CA ALA A 430 -6.91 40.70 -15.39
C ALA A 430 -7.88 41.66 -14.69
N GLN A 431 -9.07 41.18 -14.31
CA GLN A 431 -10.15 41.97 -13.74
C GLN A 431 -10.67 41.33 -12.44
N ALA A 432 -10.32 41.89 -11.28
CA ALA A 432 -10.84 41.49 -9.98
C ALA A 432 -11.87 42.55 -9.53
N THR A 433 -13.14 42.29 -9.83
CA THR A 433 -14.23 43.27 -9.67
C THR A 433 -15.07 43.06 -8.42
N ALA A 434 -15.02 41.85 -7.86
CA ALA A 434 -15.71 41.46 -6.63
C ALA A 434 -14.83 41.60 -5.39
N ASN A 435 -15.43 41.65 -4.19
CA ASN A 435 -14.70 41.85 -2.95
C ASN A 435 -13.94 40.59 -2.52
N ARG A 436 -12.74 40.74 -1.95
CA ARG A 436 -11.87 39.63 -1.53
C ARG A 436 -11.61 38.62 -2.64
N SER A 437 -11.58 39.09 -3.89
CA SER A 437 -11.44 38.26 -5.08
C SER A 437 -10.05 38.36 -5.70
N VAL A 438 -9.58 37.27 -6.29
CA VAL A 438 -8.27 37.20 -6.95
C VAL A 438 -8.43 36.76 -8.40
N ALA A 439 -8.12 37.65 -9.35
CA ALA A 439 -8.03 37.33 -10.77
C ALA A 439 -6.57 37.01 -11.14
N LEU A 440 -6.23 35.73 -11.28
CA LEU A 440 -4.88 35.24 -11.50
C LEU A 440 -4.65 34.80 -12.96
N GLY A 441 -3.70 35.43 -13.63
CA GLY A 441 -3.39 35.22 -15.05
C GLY A 441 -3.96 36.31 -15.96
N ALA A 442 -3.38 36.47 -17.15
CA ALA A 442 -3.85 37.45 -18.14
C ALA A 442 -5.30 37.19 -18.55
N TYR A 443 -6.12 38.24 -18.68
CA TYR A 443 -7.55 38.17 -19.03
C TYR A 443 -8.41 37.29 -18.09
N SER A 444 -7.93 36.98 -16.88
CA SER A 444 -8.76 36.34 -15.85
C SER A 444 -9.78 37.33 -15.29
N VAL A 445 -10.97 36.85 -14.97
CA VAL A 445 -12.07 37.64 -14.42
C VAL A 445 -12.53 37.01 -13.11
N ALA A 446 -12.46 37.77 -12.02
CA ALA A 446 -13.03 37.42 -10.72
C ALA A 446 -14.18 38.38 -10.40
N ASP A 447 -15.39 37.87 -10.58
CA ASP A 447 -16.68 38.58 -10.49
C ASP A 447 -17.55 38.09 -9.31
N GLN A 448 -17.00 37.23 -8.46
CA GLN A 448 -17.66 36.67 -7.28
C GLN A 448 -16.84 36.91 -6.01
N ASP A 449 -17.51 37.31 -4.94
CA ASP A 449 -16.88 37.65 -3.66
C ASP A 449 -16.20 36.43 -3.02
N ASN A 450 -15.00 36.62 -2.45
CA ASN A 450 -14.19 35.58 -1.78
C ASN A 450 -13.73 34.42 -2.70
N THR A 451 -13.46 34.69 -3.99
CA THR A 451 -13.04 33.67 -4.97
C THR A 451 -11.64 33.90 -5.55
N VAL A 452 -10.99 32.82 -6.01
CA VAL A 452 -9.79 32.88 -6.87
C VAL A 452 -10.15 32.38 -8.26
N SER A 453 -10.18 33.28 -9.24
CA SER A 453 -10.39 32.95 -10.64
C SER A 453 -9.08 32.85 -11.40
N VAL A 454 -8.84 31.70 -12.04
CA VAL A 454 -7.66 31.43 -12.87
C VAL A 454 -7.91 31.62 -14.37
N GLY A 455 -9.07 32.16 -14.76
CA GLY A 455 -9.48 32.34 -16.15
C GLY A 455 -10.75 33.17 -16.29
N SER A 456 -11.52 32.92 -17.33
CA SER A 456 -12.85 33.50 -17.54
C SER A 456 -13.72 32.49 -18.30
N ALA A 457 -15.02 32.74 -18.42
CA ALA A 457 -15.94 31.81 -19.08
C ALA A 457 -15.49 31.49 -20.52
N GLY A 458 -15.38 30.19 -20.85
CA GLY A 458 -14.86 29.69 -22.12
C GLY A 458 -13.34 29.82 -22.31
N ASN A 459 -12.63 30.32 -21.29
CA ASN A 459 -11.19 30.54 -21.24
C ASN A 459 -10.60 29.96 -19.95
N GLU A 460 -11.07 28.77 -19.56
CA GLU A 460 -10.67 28.08 -18.34
C GLU A 460 -9.20 27.62 -18.42
N ARG A 461 -8.51 27.63 -17.28
CA ARG A 461 -7.13 27.14 -17.19
C ARG A 461 -7.04 25.86 -16.37
N ARG A 462 -6.30 24.90 -16.91
CA ARG A 462 -5.86 23.72 -16.16
C ARG A 462 -4.86 24.13 -15.07
N ILE A 463 -5.17 23.80 -13.82
CA ILE A 463 -4.21 23.86 -12.72
C ILE A 463 -3.41 22.54 -12.73
N THR A 464 -2.09 22.63 -12.83
CA THR A 464 -1.18 21.47 -12.88
C THR A 464 -0.32 21.40 -11.63
N ASN A 465 0.33 20.25 -11.40
CA ASN A 465 1.19 20.00 -10.24
C ASN A 465 0.47 20.08 -8.87
N VAL A 466 -0.84 19.76 -8.86
CA VAL A 466 -1.66 19.68 -7.65
C VAL A 466 -1.40 18.34 -6.93
N ALA A 467 -0.76 18.41 -5.76
CA ALA A 467 -0.60 17.26 -4.88
C ALA A 467 -1.96 16.73 -4.38
N PRO A 468 -2.08 15.46 -3.93
CA PRO A 468 -3.32 14.96 -3.35
C PRO A 468 -3.72 15.76 -2.10
N GLY A 469 -4.96 16.25 -2.04
CA GLY A 469 -5.48 16.96 -0.88
C GLY A 469 -5.60 16.04 0.35
N ILE A 470 -5.36 16.60 1.55
CA ILE A 470 -5.34 15.89 2.83
C ILE A 470 -6.49 16.37 3.74
N ASN A 471 -6.71 17.69 3.81
CA ASN A 471 -7.76 18.32 4.60
C ASN A 471 -9.07 18.46 3.79
N PRO A 472 -10.24 18.64 4.45
CA PRO A 472 -11.52 18.82 3.76
C PRO A 472 -11.61 20.04 2.84
N THR A 473 -10.72 21.02 2.99
CA THR A 473 -10.65 22.26 2.20
C THR A 473 -9.53 22.26 1.15
N ASP A 474 -8.79 21.16 1.01
CA ASP A 474 -7.71 21.05 0.03
C ASP A 474 -8.27 20.73 -1.36
N ALA A 475 -7.56 21.16 -2.42
CA ALA A 475 -7.93 20.80 -3.79
C ALA A 475 -7.73 19.30 -4.04
N VAL A 476 -8.76 18.65 -4.58
CA VAL A 476 -8.70 17.23 -4.99
C VAL A 476 -8.10 17.13 -6.39
N ASN A 477 -7.14 16.23 -6.59
CA ASN A 477 -6.54 15.99 -7.90
C ASN A 477 -7.17 14.80 -8.65
N VAL A 478 -6.84 14.65 -9.94
CA VAL A 478 -7.46 13.64 -10.81
C VAL A 478 -7.16 12.20 -10.37
N SER A 479 -6.05 11.92 -9.67
CA SER A 479 -5.76 10.56 -9.19
C SER A 479 -6.68 10.16 -8.03
N GLN A 480 -7.00 11.09 -7.13
CA GLN A 480 -7.99 10.88 -6.07
C GLN A 480 -9.40 10.63 -6.67
N LEU A 481 -9.81 11.43 -7.67
CA LEU A 481 -11.08 11.24 -8.37
C LEU A 481 -11.14 9.89 -9.11
N ASN A 482 -10.07 9.48 -9.79
CA ASN A 482 -9.99 8.19 -10.46
C ASN A 482 -10.09 7.01 -9.48
N ASN A 483 -9.54 7.12 -8.27
CA ASN A 483 -9.69 6.09 -7.24
C ASN A 483 -11.16 5.92 -6.82
N VAL A 484 -11.89 7.03 -6.64
CA VAL A 484 -13.34 7.00 -6.36
C VAL A 484 -14.11 6.41 -7.56
N GLN A 485 -13.77 6.79 -8.78
CA GLN A 485 -14.38 6.24 -10.01
C GLN A 485 -14.16 4.72 -10.13
N ASN A 486 -12.99 4.21 -9.74
CA ASN A 486 -12.70 2.78 -9.70
C ASN A 486 -13.54 2.07 -8.64
N GLN A 487 -13.65 2.63 -7.43
CA GLN A 487 -14.53 2.10 -6.37
C GLN A 487 -16.00 2.03 -6.82
N ILE A 488 -16.52 3.10 -7.46
CA ILE A 488 -17.88 3.12 -8.02
C ILE A 488 -18.06 2.07 -9.12
N SER A 489 -17.05 1.88 -9.97
CA SER A 489 -17.08 0.87 -11.04
C SER A 489 -17.07 -0.57 -10.49
N ASP A 490 -16.38 -0.80 -9.37
CA ASP A 490 -16.39 -2.06 -8.63
C ASP A 490 -17.74 -2.33 -7.96
N VAL A 491 -18.35 -1.32 -7.32
CA VAL A 491 -19.71 -1.41 -6.78
C VAL A 491 -20.73 -1.72 -7.89
N LYS A 492 -20.63 -1.04 -9.04
CA LYS A 492 -21.46 -1.31 -10.23
C LYS A 492 -21.32 -2.76 -10.70
N ARG A 493 -20.09 -3.28 -10.78
CA ARG A 493 -19.80 -4.68 -11.14
C ARG A 493 -20.46 -5.66 -10.16
N VAL A 494 -20.33 -5.44 -8.85
CA VAL A 494 -20.93 -6.31 -7.82
C VAL A 494 -22.45 -6.27 -7.88
N ALA A 495 -23.05 -5.07 -7.99
CA ALA A 495 -24.50 -4.91 -8.08
C ALA A 495 -25.08 -5.59 -9.34
N TYR A 496 -24.47 -5.39 -10.51
CA TYR A 496 -24.97 -5.98 -11.76
C TYR A 496 -24.74 -7.49 -11.81
N SER A 497 -23.62 -7.98 -11.25
CA SER A 497 -23.41 -9.42 -11.02
C SER A 497 -24.48 -10.01 -10.09
N GLY A 498 -24.87 -9.29 -9.03
CA GLY A 498 -25.96 -9.69 -8.14
C GLY A 498 -27.30 -9.83 -8.85
N ILE A 499 -27.68 -8.85 -9.69
CA ILE A 499 -28.89 -8.90 -10.51
C ILE A 499 -28.84 -10.04 -11.51
N ALA A 500 -27.70 -10.25 -12.19
CA ALA A 500 -27.51 -11.36 -13.13
C ALA A 500 -27.65 -12.73 -12.43
N MET A 501 -27.08 -12.90 -11.23
CA MET A 501 -27.23 -14.12 -10.41
C MET A 501 -28.68 -14.34 -9.96
N GLY A 502 -29.39 -13.27 -9.57
CA GLY A 502 -30.81 -13.32 -9.24
C GLY A 502 -31.68 -13.76 -10.42
N MET A 503 -31.42 -13.22 -11.62
CA MET A 503 -32.10 -13.66 -12.84
C MET A 503 -31.74 -15.10 -13.20
N ALA A 504 -30.47 -15.48 -13.12
CA ALA A 504 -30.02 -16.86 -13.37
C ALA A 504 -30.73 -17.87 -12.45
N LEU A 505 -30.89 -17.54 -11.16
CA LEU A 505 -31.69 -18.34 -10.23
C LEU A 505 -33.14 -18.41 -10.70
N SER A 506 -33.82 -17.26 -10.92
CA SER A 506 -35.23 -17.25 -11.33
C SER A 506 -35.51 -17.99 -12.65
N GLY A 507 -34.55 -17.98 -13.58
CA GLY A 507 -34.63 -18.64 -14.88
C GLY A 507 -34.18 -20.10 -14.89
N ALA A 508 -33.82 -20.69 -13.75
CA ALA A 508 -33.45 -22.09 -13.66
C ALA A 508 -34.68 -23.00 -13.81
N VAL A 509 -34.91 -23.48 -15.04
CA VAL A 509 -36.07 -24.33 -15.36
C VAL A 509 -35.89 -25.71 -14.72
N MET A 510 -36.96 -26.19 -14.08
CA MET A 510 -37.12 -27.58 -13.64
C MET A 510 -38.37 -28.17 -14.29
N PRO A 511 -38.39 -29.48 -14.60
CA PRO A 511 -39.64 -30.16 -14.88
C PRO A 511 -40.57 -30.11 -13.66
N PRO A 512 -41.90 -30.20 -13.86
CA PRO A 512 -42.83 -30.42 -12.74
C PRO A 512 -42.45 -31.71 -12.00
N LEU A 513 -42.54 -31.68 -10.67
CA LEU A 513 -42.16 -32.79 -9.78
C LEU A 513 -43.40 -33.32 -9.05
N GLU A 514 -43.48 -34.63 -8.90
CA GLU A 514 -44.50 -35.34 -8.14
C GLU A 514 -44.09 -35.59 -6.68
N ALA A 515 -44.97 -36.25 -5.91
CA ALA A 515 -44.76 -36.48 -4.48
C ALA A 515 -43.61 -37.47 -4.22
N GLY A 516 -42.59 -37.02 -3.48
CA GLY A 516 -41.38 -37.80 -3.20
C GLY A 516 -40.24 -37.58 -4.21
N GLU A 517 -40.48 -36.85 -5.30
CA GLU A 517 -39.47 -36.59 -6.33
C GLU A 517 -38.47 -35.49 -5.94
N LYS A 518 -37.34 -35.48 -6.66
CA LYS A 518 -36.27 -34.49 -6.55
C LYS A 518 -35.86 -34.04 -7.94
N GLY A 519 -35.67 -32.74 -8.13
CA GLY A 519 -35.25 -32.14 -9.39
C GLY A 519 -34.02 -31.25 -9.22
N VAL A 520 -33.28 -31.12 -10.32
CA VAL A 520 -32.22 -30.13 -10.51
C VAL A 520 -32.59 -29.25 -11.70
N GLY A 521 -32.34 -27.95 -11.60
CA GLY A 521 -32.56 -26.97 -12.65
C GLY A 521 -31.29 -26.16 -12.89
N VAL A 522 -31.03 -25.81 -14.14
CA VAL A 522 -29.89 -24.97 -14.53
C VAL A 522 -30.43 -23.70 -15.16
N GLY A 523 -29.92 -22.55 -14.75
CA GLY A 523 -30.35 -21.24 -15.24
C GLY A 523 -29.16 -20.36 -15.60
N ILE A 524 -29.34 -19.53 -16.62
CA ILE A 524 -28.37 -18.51 -17.03
C ILE A 524 -29.04 -17.15 -16.97
N GLY A 525 -28.30 -16.14 -16.51
CA GLY A 525 -28.78 -14.77 -16.37
C GLY A 525 -27.77 -13.79 -16.94
N SER A 526 -28.22 -12.72 -17.57
CA SER A 526 -27.35 -11.66 -18.10
C SER A 526 -27.97 -10.30 -17.85
N TYR A 527 -27.20 -9.37 -17.28
CA TYR A 527 -27.63 -8.00 -17.02
C TYR A 527 -26.52 -7.01 -17.40
N GLN A 528 -26.81 -6.08 -18.32
CA GLN A 528 -25.89 -5.00 -18.72
C GLN A 528 -24.45 -5.49 -19.05
N GLY A 529 -24.34 -6.65 -19.72
CA GLY A 529 -23.07 -7.29 -20.09
C GLY A 529 -22.46 -8.23 -19.05
N TYR A 530 -23.04 -8.36 -17.85
CA TYR A 530 -22.58 -9.28 -16.81
C TYR A 530 -23.40 -10.58 -16.84
N GLY A 531 -22.73 -11.71 -17.05
CA GLY A 531 -23.34 -13.05 -17.08
C GLY A 531 -23.19 -13.81 -15.76
N ALA A 532 -24.17 -14.66 -15.46
CA ALA A 532 -24.21 -15.55 -14.30
C ALA A 532 -24.77 -16.94 -14.66
N LEU A 533 -24.29 -17.96 -13.96
CA LEU A 533 -24.81 -19.33 -13.98
C LEU A 533 -25.49 -19.64 -12.64
N ALA A 534 -26.57 -20.41 -12.65
CA ALA A 534 -27.24 -20.91 -11.45
C ALA A 534 -27.55 -22.40 -11.55
N LEU A 535 -27.47 -23.07 -10.40
CA LEU A 535 -27.97 -24.42 -10.16
C LEU A 535 -29.01 -24.34 -9.04
N GLN A 536 -30.19 -24.89 -9.29
CA GLN A 536 -31.23 -25.04 -8.28
C GLN A 536 -31.49 -26.53 -8.03
N PHE A 537 -31.85 -26.86 -6.79
CA PHE A 537 -32.29 -28.17 -6.34
C PHE A 537 -33.66 -28.01 -5.66
N LYS A 538 -34.58 -28.95 -5.91
CA LYS A 538 -35.90 -28.96 -5.28
C LYS A 538 -36.31 -30.39 -4.95
N ALA A 539 -36.98 -30.58 -3.83
CA ALA A 539 -37.54 -31.88 -3.44
C ALA A 539 -38.92 -31.71 -2.81
N ILE A 540 -39.82 -32.65 -3.08
CA ILE A 540 -41.18 -32.69 -2.54
C ILE A 540 -41.29 -33.86 -1.57
N SER A 541 -41.97 -33.67 -0.44
CA SER A 541 -42.27 -34.74 0.51
C SER A 541 -43.09 -35.85 -0.15
N LYS A 542 -42.93 -37.10 0.33
CA LYS A 542 -43.71 -38.27 -0.12
C LYS A 542 -45.23 -38.07 -0.03
N THR A 543 -45.68 -37.17 0.83
CA THR A 543 -47.09 -36.82 1.04
C THR A 543 -47.57 -35.61 0.21
N GLY A 544 -46.72 -35.01 -0.64
CA GLY A 544 -47.11 -33.92 -1.56
C GLY A 544 -47.61 -32.62 -0.90
N ASN A 545 -47.39 -32.48 0.41
CA ASN A 545 -47.85 -31.39 1.27
C ASN A 545 -46.72 -30.42 1.69
N SER A 546 -45.46 -30.78 1.46
CA SER A 546 -44.32 -29.88 1.65
C SER A 546 -43.28 -30.03 0.54
N ALA A 547 -42.54 -28.95 0.30
CA ALA A 547 -41.42 -28.91 -0.62
C ALA A 547 -40.31 -28.02 -0.06
N TRP A 548 -39.06 -28.36 -0.34
CA TRP A 548 -37.92 -27.49 -0.09
C TRP A 548 -37.12 -27.29 -1.37
N GLY A 549 -36.41 -26.17 -1.46
CA GLY A 549 -35.49 -25.88 -2.53
C GLY A 549 -34.27 -25.12 -2.05
N ALA A 550 -33.15 -25.32 -2.73
CA ALA A 550 -31.90 -24.61 -2.50
C ALA A 550 -31.27 -24.26 -3.85
N GLY A 551 -30.83 -23.01 -4.00
CA GLY A 551 -30.19 -22.51 -5.20
C GLY A 551 -28.80 -21.95 -4.90
N VAL A 552 -27.89 -22.09 -5.84
CA VAL A 552 -26.56 -21.48 -5.85
C VAL A 552 -26.32 -20.84 -7.21
N SER A 553 -25.79 -19.62 -7.24
CA SER A 553 -25.44 -18.92 -8.47
C SER A 553 -24.10 -18.23 -8.34
N THR A 554 -23.41 -18.07 -9.47
CA THR A 554 -22.06 -17.50 -9.53
C THR A 554 -21.83 -16.74 -10.83
N THR A 555 -21.01 -15.70 -10.76
CA THR A 555 -20.40 -15.00 -11.91
C THR A 555 -18.91 -15.38 -12.09
N GLY A 556 -18.45 -16.44 -11.41
CA GLY A 556 -17.06 -16.87 -11.35
C GLY A 556 -16.22 -16.10 -10.32
N LYS A 557 -16.48 -14.80 -10.11
CA LYS A 557 -15.83 -13.99 -9.06
C LYS A 557 -16.65 -13.86 -7.78
N ASN A 558 -17.97 -13.81 -7.90
CA ASN A 558 -18.90 -13.70 -6.78
C ASN A 558 -19.90 -14.86 -6.85
N ALA A 559 -20.32 -15.37 -5.70
CA ALA A 559 -21.35 -16.39 -5.59
C ALA A 559 -22.41 -15.98 -4.56
N GLY A 560 -23.64 -16.44 -4.77
CA GLY A 560 -24.76 -16.28 -3.85
C GLY A 560 -25.55 -17.58 -3.74
N PHE A 561 -26.30 -17.74 -2.66
CA PHE A 561 -27.17 -18.88 -2.43
C PHE A 561 -28.55 -18.45 -1.95
N SER A 562 -29.53 -19.33 -2.13
CA SER A 562 -30.90 -19.16 -1.64
C SER A 562 -31.42 -20.50 -1.12
N VAL A 563 -32.30 -20.46 -0.12
CA VAL A 563 -33.00 -21.64 0.41
C VAL A 563 -34.45 -21.24 0.67
N GLY A 564 -35.39 -22.11 0.36
CA GLY A 564 -36.81 -21.89 0.58
C GLY A 564 -37.53 -23.18 0.99
N TYR A 565 -38.59 -23.02 1.78
CA TYR A 565 -39.48 -24.10 2.19
C TYR A 565 -40.94 -23.67 1.96
N GLY A 566 -41.74 -24.55 1.38
CA GLY A 566 -43.16 -24.35 1.13
C GLY A 566 -43.98 -25.47 1.76
N PHE A 567 -45.10 -25.11 2.39
CA PHE A 567 -46.04 -26.05 3.00
C PHE A 567 -47.45 -25.74 2.49
N LYS A 568 -48.22 -26.79 2.19
CA LYS A 568 -49.61 -26.68 1.74
C LYS A 568 -50.50 -27.49 2.69
N TRP A 569 -51.57 -26.86 3.14
CA TRP A 569 -52.66 -27.50 3.87
C TRP A 569 -53.95 -27.42 3.05
N LYS A 570 -55.02 -28.05 3.55
CA LYS A 570 -56.39 -27.91 3.04
C LYS A 570 -57.22 -27.09 4.02
#